data_AF-A0A8S2NMG7-F1
#
_entry.id   AF-A0A8S2NMG7-F1
#
_cell.length_a   1.000
_cell.length_b   1.000
_cell.length_c   1.000
_cell.angle_alpha   90.00
_cell.angle_beta   90.00
_cell.angle_gamma   90.00
#
_symmetry.space_group_name_H-M   'P 1'
#
loop_
_entity.id
_entity.type
_entity.pdbx_description
1 polymer ?
#
loop_
_entity_poly.entity_id
_entity_poly.type
_entity_poly.pdbx_seq_one_letter_code
_entity_poly.pdbx_strand_id
1 'polypeptide(L)'
;VPIRFKIETANGNDLLKVNSAVSGDMHEKFLLTMPLQEICQNETKAKKVMKLIKDLFSILQTVKRTNNKAFYHRALIVCCDKWGQNFIDLFGYEMVTPYVHVFAAHLPEFYHKWMNLNTFSLEGVEKLNDLITSDYFRATNKKESFLQQILRKRLCQMLLTLPKRTRKDALLAMENVETDDLNMKEPESNDEDETVKYF
;
A
#
# COMPACT_ATOMS: atom_id res chain seq x y z
N VAL A 1 -27.77 -5.87 4.06
CA VAL A 1 -27.63 -7.10 3.23
C VAL A 1 -26.33 -6.99 2.46
N PRO A 2 -25.39 -7.95 2.54
CA PRO A 2 -24.15 -7.90 1.78
C PRO A 2 -24.47 -8.01 0.28
N ILE A 3 -24.04 -7.02 -0.50
CA ILE A 3 -24.24 -6.98 -1.95
C ILE A 3 -23.26 -7.98 -2.57
N ARG A 4 -23.80 -9.04 -3.20
CA ARG A 4 -23.00 -10.04 -3.91
C ARG A 4 -22.97 -9.69 -5.39
N PHE A 5 -21.79 -9.50 -5.94
CA PHE A 5 -21.61 -9.32 -7.38
C PHE A 5 -21.09 -10.62 -7.96
N LYS A 6 -21.70 -11.11 -9.03
CA LYS A 6 -21.17 -12.22 -9.81
C LYS A 6 -20.43 -11.60 -10.99
N ILE A 7 -19.12 -11.83 -11.11
CA ILE A 7 -18.34 -11.39 -12.27
C ILE A 7 -17.93 -12.64 -13.03
N GLU A 8 -18.37 -12.74 -14.30
CA GLU A 8 -17.95 -13.84 -15.17
C GLU A 8 -16.60 -13.46 -15.79
N THR A 9 -15.56 -14.24 -15.51
CA THR A 9 -14.24 -14.08 -16.16
C THR A 9 -14.02 -15.17 -17.20
N ALA A 10 -13.10 -14.95 -18.13
CA ALA A 10 -12.83 -15.84 -19.27
C ALA A 10 -12.43 -17.28 -18.88
N ASN A 11 -12.11 -17.54 -17.60
CA ASN A 11 -11.70 -18.85 -17.09
C ASN A 11 -12.75 -19.53 -16.17
N GLY A 12 -13.95 -18.95 -16.03
CA GLY A 12 -15.01 -19.51 -15.18
C GLY A 12 -15.71 -18.47 -14.29
N ASN A 13 -16.84 -18.90 -13.72
CA ASN A 13 -17.70 -18.09 -12.86
C ASN A 13 -17.07 -17.90 -11.47
N ASP A 14 -16.27 -16.85 -11.31
CA ASP A 14 -15.81 -16.43 -9.99
C ASP A 14 -16.90 -15.62 -9.27
N LEU A 15 -17.47 -16.21 -8.22
CA LEU A 15 -18.43 -15.56 -7.33
C LEU A 15 -17.70 -14.59 -6.40
N LEU A 16 -17.86 -13.29 -6.61
CA LEU A 16 -17.31 -12.27 -5.73
C LEU A 16 -18.19 -12.07 -4.50
N LYS A 17 -17.83 -12.75 -3.41
CA LYS A 17 -18.31 -12.42 -2.07
C LYS A 17 -17.60 -11.16 -1.58
N VAL A 18 -18.23 -10.00 -1.76
CA VAL A 18 -17.80 -8.74 -1.12
C VAL A 18 -18.30 -8.75 0.33
N ASN A 19 -17.62 -9.50 1.19
CA ASN A 19 -17.87 -9.52 2.64
C ASN A 19 -16.78 -8.77 3.44
N SER A 20 -15.76 -8.24 2.77
CA SER A 20 -14.61 -7.54 3.35
C SER A 20 -14.06 -6.48 2.39
N ALA A 21 -13.13 -5.65 2.86
CA ALA A 21 -12.38 -4.71 2.03
C ALA A 21 -11.91 -5.39 0.74
N VAL A 22 -12.25 -4.79 -0.40
CA VAL A 22 -11.92 -5.36 -1.71
C VAL A 22 -10.43 -5.13 -1.95
N SER A 23 -9.70 -6.14 -2.43
CA SER A 23 -8.26 -5.99 -2.68
C SER A 23 -8.02 -5.11 -3.91
N GLY A 24 -6.85 -4.45 -3.97
CA GLY A 24 -6.52 -3.50 -5.04
C GLY A 24 -6.69 -4.07 -6.46
N ASP A 25 -6.26 -5.31 -6.70
CA ASP A 25 -6.40 -5.99 -8.00
C ASP A 25 -7.86 -6.25 -8.40
N MET A 26 -8.73 -6.35 -7.40
CA MET A 26 -10.14 -6.60 -7.60
C MET A 26 -10.92 -5.31 -7.86
N HIS A 27 -10.43 -4.15 -7.43
CA HIS A 27 -11.05 -2.84 -7.72
C HIS A 27 -11.06 -2.54 -9.23
N GLU A 28 -9.94 -2.75 -9.92
CA GLU A 28 -9.85 -2.47 -11.36
C GLU A 28 -10.79 -3.36 -12.16
N LYS A 29 -10.72 -4.68 -11.92
CA LYS A 29 -11.61 -5.64 -12.60
C LYS A 29 -13.06 -5.33 -12.31
N PHE A 30 -13.41 -5.11 -11.04
CA PHE A 30 -14.77 -4.79 -10.61
C PHE A 30 -15.33 -3.55 -11.30
N LEU A 31 -14.58 -2.45 -11.31
CA LEU A 31 -15.04 -1.19 -11.92
C LEU A 31 -15.16 -1.29 -13.45
N LEU A 32 -14.34 -2.12 -14.10
CA LEU A 32 -14.38 -2.32 -15.55
C LEU A 32 -15.48 -3.28 -16.00
N THR A 33 -15.85 -4.27 -15.17
CA THR A 33 -16.89 -5.27 -15.49
C THR A 33 -18.24 -4.96 -14.88
N MET A 34 -18.38 -3.87 -14.12
CA MET A 34 -19.64 -3.52 -13.47
C MET A 34 -20.74 -3.26 -14.51
N PRO A 35 -21.94 -3.87 -14.39
CA PRO A 35 -23.05 -3.63 -15.29
C PRO A 35 -23.72 -2.30 -14.97
N LEU A 36 -23.03 -1.18 -15.20
CA LEU A 36 -23.54 0.17 -14.91
C LEU A 36 -24.82 0.50 -15.66
N GLN A 37 -25.08 -0.15 -16.80
CA GLN A 37 -26.32 0.02 -17.56
C GLN A 37 -27.53 -0.61 -16.87
N GLU A 38 -27.33 -1.70 -16.14
CA GLU A 38 -28.40 -2.35 -15.36
C GLU A 38 -28.65 -1.61 -14.04
N ILE A 39 -27.60 -1.03 -13.47
CA ILE A 39 -27.66 -0.30 -12.20
C ILE A 39 -28.18 1.14 -12.39
N CYS A 40 -27.76 1.80 -13.47
CA CYS A 40 -28.10 3.19 -13.74
C CYS A 40 -29.26 3.24 -14.73
N GLN A 41 -30.42 3.74 -14.28
CA GLN A 41 -31.63 3.91 -15.11
C GLN A 41 -31.43 4.84 -16.32
N ASN A 42 -30.32 5.59 -16.37
CA ASN A 42 -29.97 6.48 -17.46
C ASN A 42 -28.76 5.92 -18.24
N GLU A 43 -29.03 5.38 -19.43
CA GLU A 43 -28.02 4.76 -20.30
C GLU A 43 -26.92 5.75 -20.72
N THR A 44 -27.27 7.01 -20.99
CA THR A 44 -26.31 8.04 -21.37
C THR A 44 -25.34 8.34 -20.22
N LYS A 45 -25.86 8.44 -19.00
CA LYS A 45 -25.02 8.64 -17.80
C LYS A 45 -24.11 7.43 -17.57
N ALA A 46 -24.63 6.21 -17.67
CA ALA A 46 -23.84 4.98 -17.54
C ALA A 46 -22.66 4.93 -18.53
N LYS A 47 -22.89 5.28 -19.81
CA LYS A 47 -21.83 5.34 -20.83
C LYS A 47 -20.75 6.37 -20.48
N LYS A 48 -21.15 7.56 -20.01
CA LYS A 48 -20.21 8.60 -19.59
C LYS A 48 -19.37 8.18 -18.38
N VAL A 49 -19.99 7.53 -17.38
CA VAL A 49 -19.27 7.00 -16.20
C VAL A 49 -18.28 5.91 -16.61
N MET A 50 -18.68 4.95 -17.46
CA MET A 50 -17.74 3.94 -17.95
C MET A 50 -16.57 4.54 -18.71
N LYS A 51 -16.81 5.58 -19.51
CA LYS A 51 -15.74 6.33 -20.18
C LYS A 51 -14.80 6.97 -19.16
N LEU A 52 -15.33 7.63 -18.13
CA LEU A 52 -14.54 8.25 -17.06
C LEU A 52 -13.65 7.23 -16.32
N ILE A 53 -14.19 6.04 -16.04
CA ILE A 53 -13.45 4.93 -15.41
C ILE A 53 -12.32 4.44 -16.34
N LYS A 54 -12.58 4.27 -17.64
CA LYS A 54 -11.55 3.86 -18.60
C LYS A 54 -10.45 4.91 -18.74
N ASP A 55 -10.82 6.19 -18.80
CA ASP A 55 -9.88 7.30 -18.89
C ASP A 55 -8.98 7.34 -17.63
N LEU A 56 -9.55 7.13 -16.44
CA LEU A 56 -8.80 7.00 -15.17
C LEU A 56 -7.71 5.92 -15.25
N PHE A 57 -8.08 4.69 -15.62
CA PHE A 57 -7.11 3.59 -15.70
C PHE A 57 -6.07 3.79 -16.81
N SER A 58 -6.45 4.40 -17.93
CA SER A 58 -5.51 4.74 -19.00
C SER A 58 -4.43 5.72 -18.53
N ILE A 59 -4.83 6.76 -17.77
CA ILE A 59 -3.90 7.74 -17.18
C ILE A 59 -2.97 7.04 -16.18
N LEU A 60 -3.52 6.24 -15.27
CA LEU A 60 -2.73 5.51 -14.26
C LEU A 60 -1.72 4.55 -14.91
N GLN A 61 -2.13 3.80 -15.95
CA GLN A 61 -1.21 2.92 -16.67
C GLN A 61 -0.10 3.70 -17.39
N THR A 62 -0.43 4.87 -17.95
CA THR A 62 0.55 5.76 -18.58
C THR A 62 1.60 6.21 -17.56
N VAL A 63 1.17 6.60 -16.36
CA VAL A 63 2.06 6.99 -15.26
C VAL A 63 2.93 5.82 -14.80
N LYS A 64 2.36 4.61 -14.69
CA LYS A 64 3.08 3.42 -14.21
C LYS A 64 4.15 2.89 -15.18
N ARG A 65 3.96 3.06 -16.50
CA ARG A 65 4.81 2.42 -17.52
C ARG A 65 5.87 3.34 -18.12
N THR A 66 5.74 4.65 -17.94
CA THR A 66 6.51 5.63 -18.71
C THR A 66 7.71 6.16 -17.92
N ASN A 67 8.90 6.13 -18.54
CA ASN A 67 10.15 6.66 -17.99
C ASN A 67 10.62 7.99 -18.64
N ASN A 68 9.81 8.62 -19.52
CA ASN A 68 10.18 9.85 -20.23
C ASN A 68 9.50 11.10 -19.64
N LYS A 69 10.30 12.01 -19.06
CA LYS A 69 9.84 13.14 -18.24
C LYS A 69 9.16 14.27 -19.01
N ALA A 70 9.69 14.66 -20.16
CA ALA A 70 9.35 15.94 -20.80
C ALA A 70 8.11 15.83 -21.71
N PHE A 71 8.02 14.74 -22.48
CA PHE A 71 6.92 14.54 -23.43
C PHE A 71 5.58 14.31 -22.72
N TYR A 72 5.61 13.55 -21.62
CA TYR A 72 4.37 13.11 -20.96
C TYR A 72 3.82 14.11 -19.96
N HIS A 73 4.63 15.02 -19.41
CA HIS A 73 4.14 15.98 -18.42
C HIS A 73 3.01 16.87 -18.98
N ARG A 74 3.21 17.48 -20.16
CA ARG A 74 2.18 18.33 -20.78
C ARG A 74 0.93 17.54 -21.16
N ALA A 75 1.10 16.35 -21.73
CA ALA A 75 -0.02 15.48 -22.07
C ALA A 75 -0.81 15.06 -20.83
N LEU A 76 -0.11 14.76 -19.72
CA LEU A 76 -0.71 14.36 -18.46
C LEU A 76 -1.53 15.48 -17.83
N ILE A 77 -1.05 16.74 -17.87
CA ILE A 77 -1.84 17.90 -17.43
C ILE A 77 -3.17 17.95 -18.17
N VAL A 78 -3.14 17.92 -19.50
CA VAL A 78 -4.35 18.01 -20.33
C VAL A 78 -5.31 16.84 -20.05
N CYS A 79 -4.79 15.63 -19.90
CA CYS A 79 -5.61 14.46 -19.61
C CYS A 79 -6.25 14.52 -18.22
N CYS A 80 -5.50 14.92 -17.19
CA CYS A 80 -5.99 14.98 -15.81
C CYS A 80 -7.01 16.11 -15.63
N ASP A 81 -6.76 17.28 -16.22
CA ASP A 81 -7.69 18.42 -16.20
C ASP A 81 -9.01 18.06 -16.91
N LYS A 82 -8.92 17.51 -18.12
CA LYS A 82 -10.09 17.03 -18.87
C LYS A 82 -10.86 15.95 -18.11
N TRP A 83 -10.16 15.04 -17.43
CA TRP A 83 -10.79 14.01 -16.61
C TRP A 83 -11.52 14.63 -15.41
N GLY A 84 -10.89 15.59 -14.72
CA GLY A 84 -11.48 16.32 -13.59
C GLY A 84 -12.74 17.08 -13.99
N GLN A 85 -12.72 17.80 -15.12
CA GLN A 85 -13.89 18.48 -15.64
C GLN A 85 -15.03 17.51 -15.95
N ASN A 86 -14.73 16.39 -16.62
CA ASN A 86 -15.75 15.35 -16.90
C ASN A 86 -16.32 14.75 -15.60
N PHE A 87 -15.52 14.61 -14.55
CA PHE A 87 -15.98 14.15 -13.24
C PHE A 87 -16.97 15.15 -12.63
N ILE A 88 -16.60 16.43 -12.59
CA ILE A 88 -17.44 17.51 -12.05
C ILE A 88 -18.76 17.62 -12.84
N ASP A 89 -18.71 17.55 -14.17
CA ASP A 89 -19.90 17.61 -15.02
C ASP A 89 -20.87 16.44 -14.76
N LEU A 90 -20.37 15.30 -14.28
CA LEU A 90 -21.18 14.10 -14.03
C LEU A 90 -21.71 13.98 -12.61
N PHE A 91 -20.93 14.44 -11.64
CA PHE A 91 -21.17 14.19 -10.21
C PHE A 91 -21.30 15.46 -9.36
N GLY A 92 -20.94 16.63 -9.88
CA GLY A 92 -20.91 17.88 -9.14
C GLY A 92 -19.62 18.11 -8.35
N TYR A 93 -19.42 19.35 -7.92
CA TYR A 93 -18.25 19.76 -7.12
C TYR A 93 -18.27 19.17 -5.71
N GLU A 94 -19.46 18.95 -5.16
CA GLU A 94 -19.69 18.37 -3.84
C GLU A 94 -19.19 16.92 -3.70
N MET A 95 -19.01 16.23 -4.83
CA MET A 95 -18.53 14.85 -4.86
C MET A 95 -17.01 14.75 -5.02
N VAL A 96 -16.30 15.88 -5.07
CA VAL A 96 -14.84 15.91 -5.20
C VAL A 96 -14.21 15.52 -3.87
N THR A 97 -13.74 14.27 -3.80
CA THR A 97 -12.95 13.78 -2.67
C THR A 97 -11.50 14.25 -2.77
N PRO A 98 -10.72 14.21 -1.67
CA PRO A 98 -9.29 14.52 -1.71
C PRO A 98 -8.51 13.72 -2.76
N TYR A 99 -8.86 12.44 -2.97
CA TYR A 99 -8.21 11.60 -3.99
C TYR A 99 -8.55 12.04 -5.42
N VAL A 100 -9.80 12.47 -5.67
CA VAL A 100 -10.21 13.03 -6.97
C VAL A 100 -9.44 14.32 -7.25
N HIS A 101 -9.34 15.20 -6.26
CA HIS A 101 -8.59 16.45 -6.37
C HIS A 101 -7.10 16.20 -6.65
N VAL A 102 -6.46 15.33 -5.86
CA VAL A 102 -5.06 14.97 -6.05
C VAL A 102 -4.82 14.36 -7.43
N PHE A 103 -5.71 13.49 -7.90
CA PHE A 103 -5.60 12.88 -9.21
C PHE A 103 -5.71 13.92 -10.35
N ALA A 104 -6.69 14.82 -10.29
CA ALA A 104 -6.93 15.79 -11.35
C ALA A 104 -5.88 16.93 -11.37
N ALA A 105 -5.44 17.40 -10.20
CA ALA A 105 -4.59 18.59 -10.09
C ALA A 105 -3.11 18.28 -9.87
N HIS A 106 -2.78 17.30 -9.02
CA HIS A 106 -1.41 17.09 -8.53
C HIS A 106 -0.69 15.91 -9.15
N LEU A 107 -1.40 14.97 -9.79
CA LEU A 107 -0.78 13.83 -10.45
C LEU A 107 0.30 14.24 -11.47
N PRO A 108 0.12 15.28 -12.32
CA PRO A 108 1.17 15.72 -13.24
C PRO A 108 2.40 16.26 -12.52
N GLU A 109 2.22 17.03 -11.45
CA GLU A 109 3.31 17.59 -10.64
C GLU A 109 4.10 16.48 -9.96
N PHE A 110 3.41 15.49 -9.40
CA PHE A 110 4.02 14.35 -8.74
C PHE A 110 4.81 13.50 -9.74
N TYR A 111 4.23 13.24 -10.92
CA TYR A 111 4.93 12.55 -12.00
C TYR A 111 6.16 13.33 -12.47
N HIS A 112 6.06 14.66 -12.61
CA HIS A 112 7.19 15.49 -12.99
C HIS A 112 8.30 15.47 -11.94
N LYS A 113 7.95 15.48 -10.65
CA LYS A 113 8.94 15.55 -9.58
C LYS A 113 9.65 14.22 -9.35
N TRP A 114 8.91 13.10 -9.37
CA TRP A 114 9.46 11.82 -8.94
C TRP A 114 9.45 10.71 -9.99
N MET A 115 8.83 10.91 -11.15
CA MET A 115 8.68 9.96 -12.27
C MET A 115 7.90 8.68 -11.95
N ASN A 116 8.29 7.95 -10.93
CA ASN A 116 7.68 6.69 -10.57
C ASN A 116 6.93 6.81 -9.24
N LEU A 117 5.60 6.92 -9.33
CA LEU A 117 4.76 6.93 -8.13
C LEU A 117 4.72 5.59 -7.42
N ASN A 118 5.06 4.48 -8.10
CA ASN A 118 5.10 3.16 -7.46
C ASN A 118 6.19 3.07 -6.39
N THR A 119 7.23 3.91 -6.46
CA THR A 119 8.27 3.98 -5.42
C THR A 119 7.72 4.44 -4.07
N PHE A 120 6.59 5.15 -4.07
CA PHE A 120 5.90 5.61 -2.86
C PHE A 120 4.66 4.76 -2.53
N SER A 121 4.47 3.64 -3.23
CA SER A 121 3.39 2.71 -2.90
C SER A 121 3.66 2.05 -1.55
N LEU A 122 2.66 2.06 -0.68
CA LEU A 122 2.69 1.34 0.60
C LEU A 122 2.42 -0.17 0.47
N GLU A 123 2.17 -0.65 -0.75
CA GLU A 123 1.89 -2.06 -1.04
C GLU A 123 3.00 -3.00 -0.50
N GLY A 124 4.26 -2.55 -0.52
CA GLY A 124 5.38 -3.33 0.04
C GLY A 124 5.27 -3.52 1.56
N VAL A 125 4.81 -2.49 2.27
CA VAL A 125 4.60 -2.52 3.73
C VAL A 125 3.39 -3.41 4.06
N GLU A 126 2.32 -3.32 3.29
CA GLU A 126 1.14 -4.17 3.45
C GLU A 126 1.49 -5.66 3.28
N LYS A 127 2.21 -6.02 2.21
CA LYS A 127 2.70 -7.39 1.99
C LYS A 127 3.64 -7.86 3.10
N LEU A 128 4.45 -6.94 3.65
CA LEU A 128 5.33 -7.24 4.78
C LEU A 128 4.52 -7.60 6.03
N ASN A 129 3.44 -6.86 6.30
CA ASN A 129 2.54 -7.11 7.42
C ASN A 129 1.83 -8.47 7.29
N ASP A 130 1.37 -8.82 6.09
CA ASP A 130 0.78 -10.14 5.82
C ASP A 130 1.76 -11.27 6.11
N LEU A 131 3.02 -11.11 5.67
CA LEU A 131 4.07 -12.08 5.90
C LEU A 131 4.38 -12.22 7.41
N ILE A 132 4.53 -11.11 8.11
CA ILE A 132 4.78 -11.08 9.56
C ILE A 132 3.66 -11.79 10.32
N THR A 133 2.41 -11.48 9.96
CA THR A 133 1.22 -12.05 10.58
C THR A 133 1.18 -13.57 10.35
N SER A 134 1.40 -14.02 9.11
CA SER A 134 1.49 -15.44 8.77
C SER A 134 2.60 -16.16 9.54
N ASP A 135 3.79 -15.56 9.61
CA ASP A 135 4.93 -16.15 10.31
C ASP A 135 4.70 -16.28 11.81
N TYR A 136 4.02 -15.31 12.42
CA TYR A 136 3.64 -15.39 13.83
C TYR A 136 2.62 -16.50 14.08
N PHE A 137 1.54 -16.56 13.30
CA PHE A 137 0.51 -17.59 13.51
C PHE A 137 0.98 -19.00 13.21
N ARG A 138 1.95 -19.18 12.31
CA ARG A 138 2.61 -20.47 12.02
C ARG A 138 3.66 -20.89 13.05
N ALA A 139 4.04 -20.00 13.98
CA ALA A 139 5.01 -20.35 15.01
C ALA A 139 4.40 -21.40 15.98
N THR A 140 5.04 -22.56 16.07
CA THR A 140 4.65 -23.66 16.96
C THR A 140 5.03 -23.38 18.42
N ASN A 141 6.03 -22.54 18.65
CA ASN A 141 6.50 -22.15 19.98
C ASN A 141 6.26 -20.65 20.23
N LYS A 142 5.09 -20.29 20.76
CA LYS A 142 4.73 -18.89 21.06
C LYS A 142 5.30 -18.37 22.40
N LYS A 143 6.38 -18.97 22.90
CA LYS A 143 6.93 -18.68 24.24
C LYS A 143 7.72 -17.37 24.31
N GLU A 144 8.28 -16.92 23.19
CA GLU A 144 9.01 -15.66 23.08
C GLU A 144 8.04 -14.49 22.85
N SER A 145 8.44 -13.25 23.14
CA SER A 145 7.61 -12.08 22.78
C SER A 145 7.43 -11.99 21.26
N PHE A 146 6.27 -11.48 20.81
CA PHE A 146 5.92 -11.35 19.37
C PHE A 146 7.04 -10.68 18.56
N LEU A 147 7.59 -9.58 19.11
CA LEU A 147 8.64 -8.80 18.46
C LEU A 147 9.94 -9.59 18.30
N GLN A 148 10.37 -10.30 19.36
CA GLN A 148 11.58 -11.13 19.32
C GLN A 148 11.46 -12.27 18.30
N GLN A 149 10.30 -12.92 18.22
CA GLN A 149 10.07 -13.99 17.23
C GLN A 149 10.19 -13.48 15.79
N ILE A 150 9.63 -12.30 15.51
CA ILE A 150 9.68 -11.68 14.18
C ILE A 150 11.12 -11.28 13.83
N LEU A 151 11.80 -10.58 14.74
CA LEU A 151 13.18 -10.14 14.54
C LEU A 151 14.09 -11.33 14.29
N ARG A 152 13.99 -12.39 15.10
CA ARG A 152 14.77 -13.61 14.95
C ARG A 152 14.52 -14.30 13.60
N LYS A 153 13.27 -14.45 13.18
CA LYS A 153 12.95 -15.07 11.87
C LYS A 153 13.51 -14.26 10.70
N ARG A 154 13.40 -12.93 10.75
CA ARG A 154 13.94 -12.03 9.72
C ARG A 154 15.46 -12.09 9.66
N LEU A 155 16.10 -12.07 10.82
CA LEU A 155 17.55 -12.19 10.94
C LEU A 155 18.04 -13.53 10.38
N CYS A 156 17.37 -14.64 10.71
CA CYS A 156 17.65 -15.95 10.11
C CYS A 156 17.47 -15.95 8.58
N GLN A 157 16.38 -15.38 8.05
CA GLN A 157 16.16 -15.27 6.60
C GLN A 157 17.29 -14.47 5.92
N MET A 158 17.68 -13.33 6.49
CA MET A 158 18.77 -12.49 6.00
C MET A 158 20.10 -13.27 5.99
N LEU A 159 20.44 -13.93 7.10
CA LEU A 159 21.66 -14.74 7.21
C LEU A 159 21.73 -15.87 6.17
N LEU A 160 20.58 -16.46 5.81
CA LEU A 160 20.50 -17.50 4.79
C LEU A 160 20.80 -16.98 3.36
N THR A 161 20.53 -15.70 3.10
CA THR A 161 20.87 -15.06 1.82
C THR A 161 22.33 -14.64 1.70
N LEU A 162 23.05 -14.55 2.83
CA LEU A 162 24.46 -14.17 2.84
C LEU A 162 25.39 -15.31 2.41
N PRO A 163 26.52 -15.00 1.74
CA PRO A 163 27.60 -15.95 1.50
C PRO A 163 28.11 -16.59 2.80
N LYS A 164 28.54 -17.86 2.73
CA LYS A 164 28.93 -18.66 3.91
C LYS A 164 29.96 -17.98 4.84
N ARG A 165 30.90 -17.21 4.29
CA ARG A 165 31.91 -16.47 5.08
C ARG A 165 31.26 -15.38 5.93
N THR A 166 30.49 -14.50 5.30
CA THR A 166 29.76 -13.39 5.95
C THR A 166 28.71 -13.86 6.95
N ARG A 167 28.10 -15.04 6.72
CA ARG A 167 27.17 -15.64 7.68
C ARG A 167 27.83 -16.00 9.01
N LYS A 168 29.07 -16.51 8.98
CA LYS A 168 29.80 -16.90 10.18
C LYS A 168 30.16 -15.68 11.02
N ASP A 169 30.63 -14.62 10.37
CA ASP A 169 30.99 -13.36 11.04
C ASP A 169 29.76 -12.67 11.66
N ALA A 170 28.61 -12.71 10.97
CA ALA A 170 27.37 -12.15 11.49
C ALA A 170 26.79 -12.96 12.66
N LEU A 171 26.91 -14.29 12.66
CA LEU A 171 26.50 -15.14 13.80
C LEU A 171 27.37 -14.89 15.03
N LEU A 172 28.69 -14.76 14.86
CA LEU A 172 29.64 -14.40 15.93
C LEU A 172 29.32 -13.02 16.53
N ALA A 173 28.97 -12.04 15.68
CA ALA A 173 28.58 -10.72 16.16
C ALA A 173 27.29 -10.73 17.00
N MET A 174 26.35 -11.62 16.69
CA MET A 174 25.10 -11.74 17.44
C MET A 174 25.28 -12.45 18.79
N GLU A 175 26.12 -13.48 18.85
CA GLU A 175 26.43 -14.21 20.09
C GLU A 175 27.12 -13.31 21.12
N ASN A 176 27.94 -12.35 20.66
CA ASN A 176 28.59 -11.36 21.52
C ASN A 176 27.62 -10.27 22.05
N VAL A 177 26.50 -10.00 21.36
CA VAL A 177 25.50 -9.02 21.82
C VAL A 177 24.63 -9.61 22.94
N GLU A 178 24.30 -10.91 22.88
CA GLU A 178 23.57 -11.60 23.97
C GLU A 178 24.40 -11.70 25.27
N THR A 179 25.73 -11.65 25.18
CA THR A 179 26.61 -11.63 26.37
C THR A 179 26.76 -10.25 27.01
N ASP A 180 26.52 -9.17 26.28
CA ASP A 180 26.65 -7.80 26.79
C ASP A 180 25.36 -7.33 27.52
N ASP A 181 24.17 -7.77 27.08
CA ASP A 181 22.90 -7.49 27.76
C ASP A 181 22.78 -8.19 29.13
N LEU A 182 23.55 -9.27 29.38
CA LEU A 182 23.65 -9.92 30.69
C LEU A 182 24.66 -9.24 31.64
N ASN A 183 25.35 -8.20 31.19
CA ASN A 183 26.39 -7.50 31.96
C ASN A 183 26.04 -6.02 32.28
N MET A 184 24.84 -5.54 31.93
CA MET A 184 24.32 -4.32 32.54
C MET A 184 23.95 -4.60 34.00
N LYS A 185 24.92 -4.45 34.90
CA LYS A 185 24.63 -4.20 36.32
C LYS A 185 23.73 -2.96 36.39
N GLU A 186 22.57 -3.13 37.03
CA GLU A 186 21.72 -2.01 37.42
C GLU A 186 22.59 -0.94 38.10
N PRO A 187 22.51 0.35 37.68
CA PRO A 187 23.16 1.40 38.43
C PRO A 187 22.53 1.43 39.82
N GLU A 188 23.35 1.18 40.84
CA GLU A 188 22.97 1.32 42.25
C GLU A 188 22.35 2.71 42.44
N SER A 189 21.08 2.70 42.85
CA SER A 189 20.31 3.87 43.22
C SER A 189 20.91 4.47 44.49
N ASN A 190 21.74 5.49 44.34
CA ASN A 190 22.05 6.39 45.45
C ASN A 190 20.87 7.37 45.59
N ASP A 191 19.94 7.01 46.47
CA ASP A 191 19.01 7.94 47.08
C ASP A 191 19.80 8.94 47.92
N GLU A 192 20.06 10.13 47.38
CA GLU A 192 20.31 11.32 48.20
C GLU A 192 19.36 12.43 47.74
N ASP A 193 18.46 12.76 48.67
CA ASP A 193 17.57 13.92 48.69
C ASP A 193 18.31 15.21 48.35
N GLU A 194 17.99 15.85 47.23
CA GLU A 194 18.16 17.29 47.10
C GLU A 194 16.84 17.97 46.68
N THR A 195 16.27 18.64 47.67
CA THR A 195 15.11 19.51 47.58
C THR A 195 15.47 20.75 46.75
N VAL A 196 15.09 20.77 45.47
CA VAL A 196 15.18 22.00 44.66
C VAL A 196 13.84 22.73 44.67
N LYS A 197 13.84 23.87 45.37
CA LYS A 197 12.77 24.87 45.36
C LYS A 197 12.69 25.53 43.99
N TYR A 198 11.48 25.57 43.42
CA TYR A 198 11.17 26.40 42.27
C TYR A 198 11.07 27.86 42.71
N PHE A 199 11.86 28.74 42.09
CA PHE A 199 11.55 30.14 41.86
C PHE A 199 11.37 30.35 40.37
#